data_AF-A0A7C2IT60-F1
#
_entry.id   AF-A0A7C2IT60-F1
#
_cell.length_a   1.000
_cell.length_b   1.000
_cell.length_c   1.000
_cell.angle_alpha   90.00
_cell.angle_beta   90.00
_cell.angle_gamma   90.00
#
_symmetry.space_group_name_H-M   'P 1'
#
loop_
_entity.id
_entity.type
_entity.pdbx_description
1 polymer ?
#
loop_
_entity_poly.entity_id
_entity_poly.type
_entity_poly.pdbx_seq_one_letter_code
_entity_poly.pdbx_strand_id
1 'polypeptide(L)'
;MNGPAEAAWTGRLTGALFTECAEWIWEQLQEEGVFLAGELVELILATERELGIHDRDLSTIASLLEAEFAARGIQTAPGALTAELIRAVLEWEDQFLGFAGIPRAES
;
A
#
# COMPACT_ATOMS: atom_id res chain seq x y z
N MET A 1 -2.17 1.11 -25.42
CA MET A 1 -3.06 0.43 -24.45
C MET A 1 -3.24 1.38 -23.30
N ASN A 2 -4.47 1.79 -23.02
CA ASN A 2 -4.79 2.74 -21.97
C ASN A 2 -4.60 2.03 -20.62
N GLY A 3 -3.69 2.54 -19.79
CA GLY A 3 -3.55 2.11 -18.40
C GLY A 3 -4.83 2.41 -17.60
N PRO A 4 -4.99 1.84 -16.40
CA PRO A 4 -6.11 2.19 -15.54
C PRO A 4 -6.09 3.70 -15.30
N ALA A 5 -7.29 4.28 -15.25
CA ALA A 5 -7.49 5.72 -15.15
C ALA A 5 -6.59 6.36 -14.08
N GLU A 6 -5.91 7.45 -14.43
CA GLU A 6 -5.31 8.39 -13.46
C GLU A 6 -6.43 8.88 -12.55
N ALA A 7 -6.76 8.13 -11.51
CA ALA A 7 -7.35 8.71 -10.32
C ALA A 7 -6.40 9.86 -9.95
N ALA A 8 -6.90 11.08 -9.97
CA ALA A 8 -6.11 12.28 -9.69
C ALA A 8 -5.70 12.25 -8.21
N TRP A 9 -4.70 11.43 -7.89
CA TRP A 9 -4.09 11.34 -6.58
C TRP A 9 -3.32 12.62 -6.37
N THR A 10 -3.81 13.44 -5.45
CA THR A 10 -3.16 14.69 -5.04
C THR A 10 -2.14 14.36 -3.96
N GLY A 11 -0.97 13.88 -4.37
CA GLY A 11 0.11 13.44 -3.48
C GLY A 11 1.45 13.42 -4.20
N ARG A 12 2.55 13.32 -3.45
CA ARG A 12 3.91 13.24 -4.00
C ARG A 12 4.25 11.83 -4.46
N LEU A 13 3.62 10.78 -3.91
CA LEU A 13 3.81 9.41 -4.34
C LEU A 13 2.84 9.06 -5.47
N THR A 14 3.23 9.35 -6.71
CA THR A 14 2.37 9.16 -7.89
C THR A 14 3.17 8.65 -9.10
N GLY A 15 2.47 8.11 -10.11
CA GLY A 15 3.06 7.68 -11.38
C GLY A 15 4.21 6.70 -11.19
N ALA A 16 5.35 6.98 -11.82
CA ALA A 16 6.53 6.11 -11.77
C ALA A 16 7.08 5.92 -10.36
N LEU A 17 7.01 6.94 -9.49
CA LEU A 17 7.51 6.84 -8.11
C LEU A 17 6.63 5.91 -7.27
N PHE A 18 5.32 5.90 -7.53
CA PHE A 18 4.41 4.95 -6.89
C PHE A 18 4.73 3.52 -7.30
N THR A 19 4.94 3.27 -8.60
CA THR A 19 5.34 1.95 -9.11
C THR A 19 6.67 1.51 -8.50
N GLU A 20 7.68 2.38 -8.47
CA GLU A 20 8.99 2.10 -7.85
C GLU A 20 8.85 1.78 -6.36
N CYS A 21 8.02 2.52 -5.64
CA CYS A 21 7.75 2.25 -4.22
C CYS A 21 7.12 0.87 -4.02
N ALA A 22 6.09 0.53 -4.79
CA ALA A 22 5.43 -0.76 -4.69
C ALA A 22 6.37 -1.94 -5.04
N GLU A 23 7.17 -1.80 -6.09
CA GLU A 23 8.20 -2.78 -6.48
C GLU A 23 9.24 -2.95 -5.37
N TRP A 24 9.75 -1.84 -4.82
CA TRP A 24 10.74 -1.87 -3.75
C TRP A 24 10.20 -2.51 -2.48
N ILE A 25 8.98 -2.15 -2.04
CA ILE A 25 8.34 -2.78 -0.87
C ILE A 25 8.18 -4.29 -1.10
N TRP A 26 7.75 -4.68 -2.29
CA TRP A 26 7.62 -6.09 -2.64
C TRP A 26 8.96 -6.83 -2.48
N GLU A 27 10.06 -6.25 -2.97
CA GLU A 27 11.40 -6.83 -2.79
C GLU A 27 11.77 -6.99 -1.31
N GLN A 28 11.53 -5.97 -0.48
CA GLN A 28 11.84 -6.03 0.95
C GLN A 28 11.06 -7.13 1.68
N LEU A 29 9.76 -7.28 1.37
CA LEU A 29 8.94 -8.35 1.95
C LEU A 29 9.46 -9.74 1.60
N GLN A 30 9.93 -9.96 0.36
CA GLN A 30 10.52 -11.24 -0.04
C GLN A 30 11.81 -11.54 0.73
N GLU A 31 12.64 -10.54 0.99
CA GLU A 31 13.87 -10.68 1.79
C GLU A 31 13.56 -11.08 3.24
N GLU A 32 12.43 -10.62 3.79
CA GLU A 32 11.95 -11.00 5.13
C GLU A 32 11.19 -12.34 5.17
N GLY A 33 11.04 -13.01 4.03
CA GLY A 33 10.31 -14.28 3.92
C GLY A 33 8.78 -14.12 3.92
N VAL A 34 8.28 -12.91 3.65
CA VAL A 34 6.86 -12.60 3.51
C VAL A 34 6.47 -12.67 2.03
N PHE A 35 5.65 -13.66 1.67
CA PHE A 35 5.25 -13.91 0.29
C PHE A 35 3.91 -13.24 -0.03
N LEU A 36 3.97 -12.03 -0.59
CA LEU A 36 2.81 -11.29 -1.09
C LEU A 36 2.96 -11.03 -2.60
N ALA A 37 1.85 -11.06 -3.35
CA ALA A 37 1.88 -10.71 -4.77
C ALA A 37 2.08 -9.19 -4.93
N GLY A 38 2.92 -8.76 -5.89
CA GLY A 38 3.19 -7.34 -6.13
C GLY A 38 1.91 -6.52 -6.39
N GLU A 39 0.97 -7.08 -7.15
CA GLU A 39 -0.34 -6.46 -7.40
C GLU A 39 -1.14 -6.19 -6.11
N LEU A 40 -0.94 -6.99 -5.06
CA LEU A 40 -1.58 -6.76 -3.75
C LEU A 40 -0.88 -5.64 -2.96
N VAL A 41 0.43 -5.47 -3.12
CA VAL A 41 1.15 -4.31 -2.57
C VAL A 41 0.62 -3.03 -3.20
N GLU A 42 0.56 -2.96 -4.54
CA GLU A 42 -0.02 -1.82 -5.25
C GLU A 42 -1.45 -1.55 -4.82
N LEU A 43 -2.28 -2.59 -4.70
CA LEU A 43 -3.67 -2.46 -4.25
C LEU A 43 -3.78 -1.86 -2.84
N ILE A 44 -2.92 -2.27 -1.89
CA ILE A 44 -2.87 -1.71 -0.54
C ILE A 44 -2.60 -0.21 -0.60
N LEU A 45 -1.52 0.20 -1.27
CA LEU A 45 -1.09 1.59 -1.35
C LEU A 45 -2.10 2.48 -2.10
N ALA A 46 -2.72 1.94 -3.14
CA ALA A 46 -3.75 2.62 -3.92
C ALA A 46 -5.03 2.82 -3.11
N THR A 47 -5.48 1.78 -2.39
CA THR A 47 -6.72 1.82 -1.61
C THR A 47 -6.58 2.75 -0.42
N GLU A 48 -5.41 2.80 0.23
CA GLU A 48 -5.13 3.77 1.29
C GLU A 48 -5.35 5.22 0.82
N ARG A 49 -4.80 5.56 -0.34
CA ARG A 49 -4.92 6.90 -0.95
C ARG A 49 -6.32 7.18 -1.46
N GLU A 50 -7.00 6.17 -2.00
CA GLU A 50 -8.41 6.25 -2.38
C GLU A 50 -9.29 6.64 -1.19
N LEU A 51 -9.02 6.05 -0.01
CA LEU A 51 -9.75 6.33 1.23
C LEU A 51 -9.30 7.64 1.91
N GLY A 52 -8.15 8.19 1.54
CA GLY A 52 -7.58 9.41 2.13
C GLY A 52 -7.27 9.26 3.61
N ILE A 53 -6.73 8.09 4.00
CA ILE A 53 -6.44 7.74 5.40
C ILE A 53 -4.94 7.68 5.72
N HIS A 54 -4.09 8.07 4.78
CA HIS A 54 -2.63 7.95 4.86
C HIS A 54 -1.96 8.84 5.91
N ASP A 55 -2.71 9.77 6.52
CA ASP A 55 -2.26 10.63 7.62
C ASP A 55 -2.47 10.00 9.01
N ARG A 56 -3.09 8.82 9.08
CA ARG A 56 -3.38 8.11 10.34
C ARG A 56 -2.21 7.23 10.78
N ASP A 57 -2.32 6.66 11.97
CA ASP A 57 -1.37 5.64 12.42
C ASP A 57 -1.54 4.33 11.64
N LEU A 58 -0.42 3.63 11.41
CA LEU A 58 -0.39 2.42 10.57
C LEU A 58 -1.31 1.31 11.07
N SER A 59 -1.52 1.20 12.38
CA SER A 59 -2.41 0.17 12.95
C SER A 59 -3.88 0.46 12.58
N THR A 60 -4.29 1.72 12.65
CA THR A 60 -5.61 2.17 12.21
C THR A 60 -5.78 1.98 10.72
N ILE A 61 -4.80 2.38 9.90
CA ILE A 61 -4.86 2.22 8.43
C ILE A 61 -5.02 0.75 8.07
N ALA A 62 -4.17 -0.11 8.62
CA ALA A 62 -4.20 -1.54 8.31
C ALA A 62 -5.54 -2.21 8.67
N SER A 63 -6.14 -1.83 9.81
CA SER A 63 -7.45 -2.33 10.22
C SER A 63 -8.57 -1.86 9.30
N LEU A 64 -8.51 -0.61 8.84
CA LEU A 64 -9.49 -0.05 7.90
C LEU A 64 -9.38 -0.70 6.53
N LEU A 65 -8.17 -0.92 6.04
CA LEU A 65 -7.92 -1.58 4.75
C LEU A 65 -8.34 -3.06 4.78
N GLU A 66 -8.04 -3.79 5.86
CA GLU A 66 -8.53 -5.17 6.03
C GLU A 66 -10.05 -5.23 5.95
N ALA A 67 -10.75 -4.33 6.66
CA ALA A 67 -12.21 -4.25 6.61
C ALA A 67 -12.73 -3.86 5.22
N GLU A 68 -12.08 -2.92 4.54
CA GLU A 68 -12.42 -2.50 3.18
C GLU A 68 -12.25 -3.64 2.18
N PHE A 69 -11.14 -4.38 2.24
CA PHE A 69 -10.91 -5.54 1.39
C PHE A 69 -11.90 -6.67 1.65
N ALA A 70 -12.26 -6.90 2.92
CA ALA A 70 -13.33 -7.82 3.27
C ALA A 70 -14.69 -7.39 2.66
N ALA A 71 -15.03 -6.10 2.74
CA ALA A 71 -16.26 -5.56 2.16
C ALA A 71 -16.28 -5.63 0.63
N ARG A 72 -15.12 -5.45 -0.04
CA ARG A 72 -14.93 -5.60 -1.49
C ARG A 72 -14.89 -7.06 -1.96
N GLY A 73 -14.86 -8.04 -1.04
CA GLY A 73 -14.73 -9.45 -1.38
C GLY A 73 -13.32 -9.86 -1.84
N ILE A 74 -12.31 -9.04 -1.56
CA ILE A 74 -10.89 -9.29 -1.86
C ILE A 74 -10.29 -10.19 -0.76
N GLN A 75 -10.99 -11.28 -0.45
CA GLN A 75 -10.54 -12.34 0.44
C GLN A 75 -10.44 -13.62 -0.39
N THR A 76 -9.40 -13.73 -1.22
CA THR A 76 -9.24 -14.90 -2.09
C THR A 76 -8.71 -16.13 -1.34
N ALA A 77 -8.21 -15.97 -0.10
CA ALA A 77 -7.97 -17.06 0.84
C ALA A 77 -8.01 -16.54 2.30
N PRO A 78 -8.39 -17.39 3.28
CA PRO A 78 -8.19 -17.07 4.69
C PRO A 78 -6.73 -16.69 4.96
N GLY A 79 -6.50 -15.50 5.52
CA GLY A 79 -5.16 -14.99 5.83
C GLY A 79 -4.43 -14.25 4.69
N ALA A 80 -5.07 -13.99 3.54
CA ALA A 80 -4.41 -13.38 2.39
C ALA A 80 -4.07 -11.89 2.55
N LEU A 81 -4.88 -11.11 3.27
CA LEU A 81 -4.69 -9.67 3.52
C LEU A 81 -5.12 -9.35 4.95
N THR A 82 -4.33 -9.80 5.92
CA THR A 82 -4.58 -9.48 7.33
C THR A 82 -4.10 -8.07 7.65
N ALA A 83 -4.66 -7.45 8.70
CA ALA A 83 -4.14 -6.17 9.20
C ALA A 83 -2.64 -6.23 9.54
N GLU A 84 -2.14 -7.37 10.02
CA GLU A 84 -0.71 -7.55 10.31
C GLU A 84 0.15 -7.46 9.03
N LEU A 85 -0.27 -8.13 7.96
CA LEU A 85 0.43 -8.11 6.67
C LEU A 85 0.36 -6.73 6.01
N ILE A 86 -0.81 -6.11 6.04
CA ILE A 86 -1.00 -4.75 5.52
C ILE A 86 -0.09 -3.78 6.29
N ARG A 87 -0.02 -3.89 7.61
CA ARG A 87 0.87 -3.03 8.43
C ARG A 87 2.34 -3.18 8.02
N ALA A 88 2.81 -4.40 7.74
CA ALA A 88 4.18 -4.63 7.27
C ALA A 88 4.47 -3.92 5.94
N VAL A 89 3.51 -3.93 5.00
CA VAL A 89 3.60 -3.16 3.75
C VAL A 89 3.75 -1.66 4.02
N LEU A 90 2.93 -1.10 4.92
CA LEU A 90 2.94 0.32 5.23
C LEU A 90 4.20 0.76 6.01
N GLU A 91 4.78 -0.12 6.83
CA GLU A 91 6.06 0.12 7.51
C GLU A 91 7.21 0.27 6.51
N TRP A 92 7.21 -0.56 5.45
CA TRP A 92 8.17 -0.44 4.36
C TRP A 92 7.94 0.82 3.53
N GLU A 93 6.70 1.18 3.24
CA GLU A 93 6.38 2.46 2.60
C GLU A 93 6.93 3.66 3.38
N ASP A 94 6.77 3.70 4.70
CA ASP A 94 7.33 4.77 5.55
C ASP A 94 8.85 4.88 5.40
N GLN A 95 9.56 3.75 5.27
CA GLN A 95 11.01 3.75 5.03
C GLN A 95 11.34 4.30 3.64
N PHE A 96 10.63 3.84 2.60
CA PHE A 96 10.82 4.34 1.24
C PHE A 96 10.61 5.86 1.16
N LEU A 97 9.50 6.33 1.73
CA LEU A 97 9.16 7.76 1.80
C LEU A 97 10.21 8.54 2.59
N GLY A 98 10.75 7.96 3.67
CA GLY A 98 11.88 8.49 4.43
C GLY A 98 13.13 8.68 3.57
N PHE A 99 13.48 7.71 2.72
CA PHE A 99 14.60 7.82 1.78
C PHE A 99 14.33 8.85 0.67
N ALA A 100 13.09 8.96 0.21
CA ALA A 100 12.66 9.94 -0.79
C ALA A 100 12.51 11.36 -0.22
N GLY A 101 12.57 11.54 1.10
CA GLY A 101 12.32 12.82 1.76
C GLY A 101 10.88 13.31 1.63
N ILE A 102 9.92 12.39 1.46
CA ILE A 102 8.50 12.68 1.30
C ILE A 102 7.79 12.40 2.62
N PRO A 103 7.16 13.41 3.27
CA PRO A 103 6.29 13.14 4.41
C PRO A 103 5.09 12.30 3.98
N ARG A 104 4.71 11.28 4.76
CA ARG A 104 3.55 10.43 4.46
C ARG A 104 2.29 11.24 4.19
N ALA A 105 2.01 12.26 5.01
CA ALA A 105 0.86 13.16 4.84
C ALA A 105 0.85 13.95 3.51
N GLU A 106 2.00 14.09 2.84
CA GLU A 106 2.14 14.70 1.51
C GLU A 106 2.20 13.67 0.37
N SER A 107 2.16 12.37 0.69
CA SER A 107 2.28 11.26 -0.28
C SER A 107 0.98 10.98 -1.02
#